data_AF-A0A972X6C3-F1
#
_entry.id   AF-A0A972X6C3-F1
#
_cell.length_a   1.000
_cell.length_b   1.000
_cell.length_c   1.000
_cell.angle_alpha   90.00
_cell.angle_beta   90.00
_cell.angle_gamma   90.00
#
_symmetry.space_group_name_H-M   'P 1'
#
loop_
_entity.id
_entity.type
_entity.pdbx_description
1 polymer ?
#
loop_
_entity_poly.entity_id
_entity_poly.type
_entity_poly.pdbx_seq_one_letter_code
_entity_poly.pdbx_strand_id
1 'polypeptide(L)'
;MWINYFLDRTMRIARCMGIVHAAVDLPPWMPPDRLSTSRSLFTGHTAMDRIDPPSRDFAESLEKAPTVDDKLAVLRSHFHLEVVQTDHRFEDDAFYFIVGAGSSYLIATQSPAVEADHLHFRSCLHDTPMKPLALARLQATIQRQCVYHLQPKPIDRAERDQVLDIGAFGQLMDAAQRSGLVPGISTIIQIRDCEFRLGRHQQALQLMESMAQGFTGRAVQRTQRLAREEADIASGRIKMSPKALQAKRLRDNQQTQCIERARTRFSRVVEGLRTIVQRGL
;
A
#
# COMPACT_ATOMS: atom_id res chain seq x y z
N MET A 1 29.24 -22.94 19.76
CA MET A 1 28.97 -23.54 18.43
C MET A 1 27.49 -23.27 18.17
N TRP A 2 27.06 -22.10 17.69
CA TRP A 2 26.87 -21.76 16.28
C TRP A 2 26.55 -20.24 16.23
N ILE A 3 27.58 -19.39 16.22
CA ILE A 3 27.47 -17.93 15.97
C ILE A 3 28.70 -17.51 15.16
N ASN A 4 28.89 -18.13 13.98
CA ASN A 4 30.00 -17.77 13.08
C ASN A 4 29.76 -18.10 11.59
N TYR A 5 28.52 -18.38 11.18
CA TYR A 5 28.22 -18.73 9.77
C TYR A 5 27.35 -17.71 9.02
N PHE A 6 27.01 -16.57 9.64
CA PHE A 6 26.10 -15.59 9.05
C PHE A 6 26.75 -14.24 8.68
N LEU A 7 28.04 -14.04 8.94
CA LEU A 7 28.75 -12.79 8.64
C LEU A 7 29.65 -12.84 7.40
N ASP A 8 29.70 -13.97 6.68
CA ASP A 8 30.61 -14.14 5.53
C ASP A 8 29.93 -14.07 4.15
N ARG A 9 28.62 -13.76 4.10
CA ARG A 9 27.86 -13.67 2.82
C ARG A 9 27.40 -12.26 2.45
N THR A 10 27.60 -11.26 3.30
CA THR A 10 27.23 -9.85 3.05
C THR A 10 28.38 -8.97 2.52
N MET A 11 29.60 -9.52 2.34
CA MET A 11 30.76 -8.78 1.81
C MET A 11 31.20 -9.18 0.39
N ARG A 12 30.29 -9.62 -0.48
CA ARG A 12 30.59 -9.85 -1.92
C ARG A 12 29.68 -9.16 -2.93
N ILE A 13 28.83 -8.23 -2.52
CA ILE A 13 28.01 -7.40 -3.44
C ILE A 13 28.23 -5.90 -3.17
N ALA A 14 29.46 -5.51 -2.80
CA ALA A 14 29.84 -4.10 -2.59
C ALA A 14 31.17 -3.73 -3.28
N ARG A 15 31.53 -4.42 -4.37
CA ARG A 15 32.78 -4.15 -5.12
C ARG A 15 32.64 -4.12 -6.65
N CYS A 16 31.44 -3.87 -7.17
CA CYS A 16 31.21 -3.68 -8.60
C CYS A 16 30.36 -2.43 -8.89
N MET A 17 30.74 -1.27 -8.34
CA MET A 17 30.36 0.03 -8.90
C MET A 17 31.53 1.00 -8.69
N GLY A 18 32.46 0.98 -9.64
CA GLY A 18 33.49 2.00 -9.76
C GLY A 18 32.85 3.30 -10.21
N ILE A 19 32.59 4.21 -9.28
CA ILE A 19 32.31 5.61 -9.60
C ILE A 19 33.63 6.35 -9.41
N VAL A 20 34.31 6.59 -10.53
CA VAL A 20 35.45 7.51 -10.61
C VAL A 20 34.90 8.92 -10.44
N HIS A 21 35.28 9.58 -9.35
CA HIS A 21 35.13 11.04 -9.21
C HIS A 21 36.08 11.71 -10.21
N ALA A 22 35.55 12.17 -11.34
CA ALA A 22 36.20 13.18 -12.17
C ALA A 22 35.76 14.56 -11.66
N ALA A 23 36.64 15.22 -10.91
CA ALA A 23 36.57 16.65 -10.69
C ALA A 23 36.89 17.34 -12.02
N VAL A 24 35.91 18.06 -12.59
CA VAL A 24 36.14 18.93 -13.74
C VAL A 24 36.27 20.34 -13.20
N ASP A 25 37.51 20.82 -13.16
CA ASP A 25 37.86 22.23 -13.00
C ASP A 25 37.33 23.01 -14.22
N LEU A 26 36.51 24.03 -13.99
CA LEU A 26 36.14 25.03 -14.99
C LEU A 26 36.68 26.41 -14.55
N PRO A 27 37.42 27.13 -15.42
CA PRO A 27 38.00 28.43 -15.10
C PRO A 27 36.99 29.59 -15.22
N PRO A 28 37.24 30.74 -14.56
CA PRO A 28 36.25 31.80 -14.37
C PRO A 28 36.48 32.97 -15.34
N TRP A 29 35.77 33.01 -16.47
CA TRP A 29 35.57 34.24 -17.26
C TRP A 29 34.62 34.01 -18.46
N MET A 30 33.35 34.45 -18.39
CA MET A 30 32.60 35.20 -19.43
C MET A 30 31.07 35.30 -19.16
N PRO A 31 30.38 36.31 -19.71
CA PRO A 31 29.15 36.94 -19.17
C PRO A 31 27.85 36.42 -19.83
N PRO A 32 26.65 36.92 -19.44
CA PRO A 32 25.39 36.23 -19.67
C PRO A 32 24.74 36.56 -21.04
N ASP A 33 23.78 35.71 -21.39
CA ASP A 33 22.67 35.85 -22.34
C ASP A 33 22.76 35.27 -23.76
N ARG A 34 21.66 34.57 -24.09
CA ARG A 34 21.07 34.20 -25.40
C ARG A 34 21.72 33.01 -26.12
N LEU A 35 21.04 31.95 -26.54
CA LEU A 35 19.63 31.66 -26.81
C LEU A 35 19.44 30.13 -26.84
N SER A 36 18.20 29.69 -26.62
CA SER A 36 17.55 28.53 -27.27
C SER A 36 18.31 27.19 -27.29
N THR A 37 17.71 26.15 -26.71
CA THR A 37 17.16 24.97 -27.41
C THR A 37 16.92 23.84 -26.40
N SER A 38 15.86 23.06 -26.65
CA SER A 38 15.52 21.78 -26.02
C SER A 38 14.89 21.80 -24.63
N ARG A 39 13.55 21.93 -24.64
CA ARG A 39 12.67 21.10 -23.80
C ARG A 39 13.04 19.62 -24.02
N SER A 40 13.93 19.09 -23.18
CA SER A 40 14.02 17.66 -22.96
C SER A 40 12.90 17.28 -22.00
N LEU A 41 11.94 16.53 -22.52
CA LEU A 41 10.97 15.78 -21.75
C LEU A 41 11.75 14.76 -20.90
N PHE A 42 11.98 15.09 -19.64
CA PHE A 42 12.29 14.08 -18.62
C PHE A 42 11.01 13.25 -18.41
N THR A 43 10.81 12.21 -19.20
CA THR A 43 10.07 11.04 -18.75
C THR A 43 10.93 10.35 -17.71
N GLY A 44 10.87 10.86 -16.48
CA GLY A 44 11.30 10.10 -15.32
C GLY A 44 10.37 8.90 -15.19
N HIS A 45 10.79 7.75 -15.71
CA HIS A 45 10.28 6.47 -15.23
C HIS A 45 10.68 6.36 -13.77
N THR A 46 9.76 6.77 -12.90
CA THR A 46 9.83 6.49 -11.46
C THR A 46 9.95 4.99 -11.30
N ALA A 47 11.01 4.56 -10.61
CA ALA A 47 11.30 3.18 -10.24
C ALA A 47 10.27 2.54 -9.27
N MET A 48 9.03 3.02 -9.26
CA MET A 48 7.93 2.59 -8.38
C MET A 48 6.90 1.67 -9.05
N ASP A 49 6.97 1.45 -10.37
CA ASP A 49 5.99 0.61 -11.09
C ASP A 49 6.52 -0.79 -11.42
N ARG A 50 7.55 -1.27 -10.71
CA ARG A 50 7.96 -2.67 -10.84
C ARG A 50 6.94 -3.54 -10.13
N ILE A 51 6.23 -4.36 -10.90
CA ILE A 51 5.41 -5.45 -10.38
C ILE A 51 6.33 -6.38 -9.60
N ASP A 52 6.13 -6.46 -8.28
CA ASP A 52 6.82 -7.43 -7.45
C ASP A 52 6.49 -8.85 -7.93
N PRO A 53 7.44 -9.79 -7.82
CA PRO A 53 7.18 -11.17 -8.20
C PRO A 53 5.96 -11.70 -7.44
N PRO A 54 5.08 -12.49 -8.10
CA PRO A 54 3.86 -12.97 -7.49
C PRO A 54 4.12 -13.70 -6.16
N SER A 55 3.32 -13.41 -5.15
CA SER A 55 3.43 -14.07 -3.83
C SER A 55 3.16 -15.57 -3.94
N ARG A 56 3.69 -16.36 -3.00
CA ARG A 56 3.49 -17.81 -2.97
C ARG A 56 2.00 -18.19 -2.90
N ASP A 57 1.23 -17.48 -2.07
CA ASP A 57 -0.21 -17.74 -1.90
C ASP A 57 -1.00 -17.44 -3.18
N PHE A 58 -0.59 -16.42 -3.94
CA PHE A 58 -1.14 -16.14 -5.26
C PHE A 58 -0.81 -17.26 -6.26
N ALA A 59 0.44 -17.72 -6.30
CA ALA A 59 0.86 -18.80 -7.21
C ALA A 59 0.05 -20.09 -6.95
N GLU A 60 -0.12 -20.46 -5.68
CA GLU A 60 -0.93 -21.62 -5.29
C GLU A 60 -2.41 -21.44 -5.65
N SER A 61 -2.96 -20.23 -5.51
CA SER A 61 -4.36 -19.93 -5.87
C SER A 61 -4.59 -20.01 -7.38
N LEU A 62 -3.62 -19.53 -8.18
CA LEU A 62 -3.67 -19.59 -9.63
C LEU A 62 -3.52 -21.03 -10.17
N GLU A 63 -2.71 -21.87 -9.52
CA GLU A 63 -2.56 -23.29 -9.88
C GLU A 63 -3.79 -24.12 -9.52
N LYS A 64 -4.44 -23.84 -8.38
CA LYS A 64 -5.64 -24.56 -7.91
C LYS A 64 -6.91 -24.21 -8.70
N ALA A 65 -6.91 -23.10 -9.45
CA ALA A 65 -8.05 -22.67 -10.25
C ALA A 65 -8.29 -23.64 -11.44
N PRO A 66 -9.47 -24.30 -11.51
CA PRO A 66 -9.70 -25.40 -12.45
C PRO A 66 -9.97 -24.93 -13.89
N THR A 67 -10.56 -23.75 -14.08
CA THR A 67 -10.87 -23.20 -15.41
C THR A 67 -10.03 -21.96 -15.74
N VAL A 68 -9.99 -21.59 -17.02
CA VAL A 68 -9.35 -20.34 -17.47
C VAL A 68 -10.07 -19.13 -16.87
N ASP A 69 -11.40 -19.16 -16.76
CA ASP A 69 -12.18 -18.07 -16.19
C ASP A 69 -11.89 -17.89 -14.69
N ASP A 70 -11.72 -18.99 -13.95
CA ASP A 70 -11.30 -18.95 -12.54
C ASP A 70 -9.89 -18.35 -12.40
N LYS A 71 -8.96 -18.73 -13.30
CA LYS A 71 -7.62 -18.14 -13.33
C LYS A 71 -7.65 -16.65 -13.63
N LEU A 72 -8.47 -16.22 -14.59
CA LEU A 72 -8.66 -14.81 -14.88
C LEU A 72 -9.31 -14.05 -13.72
N ALA A 73 -10.22 -14.69 -12.95
CA ALA A 73 -10.80 -14.10 -11.76
C ALA A 73 -9.75 -13.87 -10.66
N VAL A 74 -8.88 -14.86 -10.39
CA VAL A 74 -7.73 -14.73 -9.49
C VAL A 74 -6.79 -13.62 -9.99
N LEU A 75 -6.50 -13.55 -11.29
CA LEU A 75 -5.64 -12.49 -11.82
C LEU A 75 -6.25 -11.09 -11.64
N ARG A 76 -7.55 -10.93 -11.89
CA ARG A 76 -8.27 -9.64 -11.73
C ARG A 76 -8.39 -9.18 -10.28
N SER A 77 -8.29 -10.07 -9.30
CA SER A 77 -8.27 -9.64 -7.89
C SER A 77 -6.96 -8.95 -7.53
N HIS A 78 -5.84 -9.35 -8.15
CA HIS A 78 -4.50 -8.84 -7.83
C HIS A 78 -3.96 -7.80 -8.83
N PHE A 79 -4.32 -7.90 -10.10
CA PHE A 79 -3.75 -7.10 -11.18
C PHE A 79 -4.82 -6.41 -12.01
N HIS A 80 -4.42 -5.36 -12.74
CA HIS A 80 -5.20 -4.88 -13.86
C HIS A 80 -4.85 -5.70 -15.10
N LEU A 81 -5.86 -6.26 -15.77
CA LEU A 81 -5.66 -7.11 -16.95
C LEU A 81 -6.13 -6.35 -18.17
N GLU A 82 -5.22 -6.17 -19.11
CA GLU A 82 -5.51 -5.58 -20.42
C GLU A 82 -5.34 -6.66 -21.49
N VAL A 83 -6.29 -6.74 -22.42
CA VAL A 83 -6.18 -7.65 -23.57
C VAL A 83 -5.15 -7.07 -24.53
N VAL A 84 -4.10 -7.84 -24.80
CA VAL A 84 -3.03 -7.46 -25.73
C VAL A 84 -3.60 -7.32 -27.14
N GLN A 85 -3.35 -6.18 -27.78
CA GLN A 85 -3.77 -5.89 -29.15
C GLN A 85 -2.74 -6.40 -30.17
N THR A 86 -3.12 -6.53 -31.44
CA THR A 86 -2.26 -7.11 -32.50
C THR A 86 -1.02 -6.28 -32.81
N ASP A 87 -1.05 -5.00 -32.51
CA ASP A 87 0.06 -4.04 -32.67
C ASP A 87 0.90 -3.87 -31.39
N HIS A 88 0.57 -4.61 -30.33
CA HIS A 88 1.26 -4.53 -29.05
C HIS A 88 2.74 -4.89 -29.18
N ARG A 89 3.59 -4.08 -28.56
CA ARG A 89 5.02 -4.33 -28.44
C ARG A 89 5.29 -4.90 -27.06
N PHE A 90 5.92 -6.07 -27.00
CA PHE A 90 6.31 -6.67 -25.74
C PHE A 90 7.37 -5.80 -25.06
N GLU A 91 7.14 -5.51 -23.78
CA GLU A 91 8.02 -4.71 -22.95
C GLU A 91 9.02 -5.60 -22.22
N ASP A 92 10.18 -5.06 -21.92
CA ASP A 92 11.18 -5.69 -21.04
C ASP A 92 10.66 -5.75 -19.60
N ASP A 93 10.97 -6.83 -18.89
CA ASP A 93 10.62 -7.03 -17.47
C ASP A 93 9.10 -6.91 -17.16
N ALA A 94 8.24 -7.22 -18.13
CA ALA A 94 6.78 -7.15 -18.03
C ALA A 94 6.12 -8.53 -17.86
N PHE A 95 4.91 -8.54 -17.30
CA PHE A 95 4.18 -9.78 -17.01
C PHE A 95 3.02 -10.00 -17.98
N TYR A 96 2.94 -11.21 -18.53
CA TYR A 96 1.87 -11.60 -19.45
C TYR A 96 1.24 -12.92 -19.02
N PHE A 97 -0.07 -13.03 -19.25
CA PHE A 97 -0.81 -14.27 -19.12
C PHE A 97 -1.28 -14.74 -20.49
N ILE A 98 -0.81 -15.91 -20.90
CA ILE A 98 -1.10 -16.50 -22.21
C ILE A 98 -2.02 -17.70 -22.01
N VAL A 99 -3.17 -17.68 -22.67
CA VAL A 99 -4.13 -18.77 -22.71
C VAL A 99 -3.91 -19.57 -24.00
N GLY A 100 -3.43 -20.80 -23.86
CA GLY A 100 -3.32 -21.78 -24.94
C GLY A 100 -4.55 -22.69 -25.03
N ALA A 101 -4.55 -23.58 -26.03
CA ALA A 101 -5.66 -24.50 -26.28
C ALA A 101 -5.87 -25.58 -25.20
N GLY A 102 -4.85 -25.86 -24.37
CA GLY A 102 -4.93 -26.85 -23.29
C GLY A 102 -4.11 -26.49 -22.05
N SER A 103 -3.48 -25.31 -22.03
CA SER A 103 -2.62 -24.85 -20.94
C SER A 103 -2.63 -23.32 -20.91
N SER A 104 -2.40 -22.75 -19.74
CA SER A 104 -2.23 -21.31 -19.54
C SER A 104 -0.91 -21.05 -18.83
N TYR A 105 -0.27 -19.95 -19.17
CA TYR A 105 1.06 -19.60 -18.69
C TYR A 105 1.08 -18.17 -18.16
N LEU A 106 1.53 -18.00 -16.92
CA LEU A 106 1.94 -16.70 -16.40
C LEU A 106 3.45 -16.56 -16.61
N ILE A 107 3.84 -15.58 -17.41
CA ILE A 107 5.22 -15.38 -17.84
C ILE A 107 5.71 -13.97 -17.50
N ALA A 108 7.00 -13.85 -17.26
CA ALA A 108 7.72 -12.57 -17.16
C ALA A 108 8.70 -12.48 -18.33
N THR A 109 8.64 -11.40 -19.11
CA THR A 109 9.65 -11.14 -20.15
C THR A 109 10.99 -10.83 -19.49
N GLN A 110 12.07 -11.19 -20.18
CA GLN A 110 13.44 -10.89 -19.74
C GLN A 110 13.97 -9.73 -20.58
N SER A 111 14.89 -8.90 -20.09
CA SER A 111 15.57 -7.92 -20.96
C SER A 111 16.74 -8.58 -21.71
N PRO A 112 16.82 -8.50 -23.06
CA PRO A 112 15.82 -7.92 -23.97
C PRO A 112 14.62 -8.86 -24.19
N ALA A 113 13.40 -8.32 -24.23
CA ALA A 113 12.17 -9.12 -24.33
C ALA A 113 12.10 -9.85 -25.66
N VAL A 114 12.54 -9.18 -26.73
CA VAL A 114 12.54 -9.71 -28.08
C VAL A 114 13.96 -9.77 -28.60
N GLU A 115 14.40 -10.97 -28.96
CA GLU A 115 15.69 -11.20 -29.64
C GLU A 115 15.43 -12.12 -30.83
N ALA A 116 15.92 -11.73 -32.02
CA ALA A 116 15.79 -12.51 -33.26
C ALA A 116 14.37 -13.08 -33.53
N ASP A 117 13.33 -12.24 -33.42
CA ASP A 117 11.90 -12.58 -33.57
C ASP A 117 11.34 -13.61 -32.58
N HIS A 118 12.05 -13.83 -31.46
CA HIS A 118 11.60 -14.68 -30.37
C HIS A 118 11.37 -13.85 -29.11
N LEU A 119 10.29 -14.14 -28.42
CA LEU A 119 10.04 -13.60 -27.09
C LEU A 119 10.78 -14.45 -26.06
N HIS A 120 11.62 -13.81 -25.25
CA HIS A 120 12.33 -14.42 -24.13
C HIS A 120 11.58 -14.17 -22.83
N PHE A 121 11.25 -15.26 -22.13
CA PHE A 121 10.46 -15.18 -20.92
C PHE A 121 10.73 -16.33 -19.95
N ARG A 122 10.39 -16.09 -18.69
CA ARG A 122 10.47 -17.04 -17.59
C ARG A 122 9.07 -17.38 -17.10
N SER A 123 8.86 -18.62 -16.67
CA SER A 123 7.64 -18.98 -15.93
C SER A 123 7.64 -18.31 -14.58
N CYS A 124 6.58 -17.59 -14.24
CA CYS A 124 6.44 -16.97 -12.90
C CYS A 124 6.08 -17.99 -11.83
N LEU A 125 5.42 -19.09 -12.19
CA LEU A 125 4.95 -20.11 -11.26
C LEU A 125 6.06 -21.09 -10.87
N HIS A 126 6.90 -21.45 -11.85
CA HIS A 126 7.90 -22.49 -11.66
C HIS A 126 9.32 -21.95 -11.60
N ASP A 127 9.50 -20.62 -11.67
CA ASP A 127 10.80 -19.94 -11.65
C ASP A 127 11.84 -20.52 -12.63
N THR A 128 11.37 -21.07 -13.76
CA THR A 128 12.21 -21.76 -14.74
C THR A 128 12.23 -21.00 -16.06
N PRO A 129 13.40 -20.94 -16.73
CA PRO A 129 13.49 -20.37 -18.08
C PRO A 129 12.66 -21.22 -19.04
N MET A 130 11.83 -20.57 -19.84
CA MET A 130 11.02 -21.25 -20.85
C MET A 130 11.71 -21.20 -22.22
N LYS A 131 11.33 -22.11 -23.11
CA LYS A 131 11.77 -22.06 -24.51
C LYS A 131 11.23 -20.77 -25.14
N PRO A 132 12.08 -19.95 -25.79
CA PRO A 132 11.64 -18.75 -26.46
C PRO A 132 10.54 -19.06 -27.48
N LEU A 133 9.54 -18.18 -27.58
CA LEU A 133 8.39 -18.37 -28.46
C LEU A 133 8.49 -17.42 -29.66
N ALA A 134 8.38 -17.97 -30.86
CA ALA A 134 8.36 -17.17 -32.07
C ALA A 134 7.20 -16.16 -32.04
N LEU A 135 7.49 -14.89 -32.34
CA LEU A 135 6.50 -13.80 -32.32
C LEU A 135 5.32 -14.08 -33.25
N ALA A 136 5.54 -14.72 -34.40
CA ALA A 136 4.46 -15.11 -35.32
C ALA A 136 3.42 -16.04 -34.65
N ARG A 137 3.85 -16.93 -33.75
CA ARG A 137 2.93 -17.80 -33.00
C ARG A 137 2.17 -17.01 -31.94
N LEU A 138 2.84 -16.09 -31.24
CA LEU A 138 2.20 -15.19 -30.29
C LEU A 138 1.18 -14.29 -30.98
N GLN A 139 1.48 -13.75 -32.16
CA GLN A 139 0.55 -12.93 -32.94
C GLN A 139 -0.73 -13.70 -33.28
N ALA A 140 -0.63 -14.98 -33.65
CA ALA A 140 -1.80 -15.82 -33.86
C ALA A 140 -2.63 -16.04 -32.57
N THR A 141 -1.98 -16.08 -31.40
CA THR A 141 -2.65 -16.16 -30.09
C THR A 141 -3.26 -14.81 -29.68
N ILE A 142 -2.60 -13.70 -29.98
CA ILE A 142 -3.10 -12.33 -29.77
C ILE A 142 -4.34 -12.07 -30.62
N GLN A 143 -4.35 -12.49 -31.89
CA GLN A 143 -5.52 -12.39 -32.77
C GLN A 143 -6.75 -13.13 -32.21
N ARG A 144 -6.54 -14.15 -31.37
CA ARG A 144 -7.60 -14.88 -30.68
C ARG A 144 -7.97 -14.28 -29.32
N GLN A 145 -7.42 -13.11 -28.97
CA GLN A 145 -7.61 -12.43 -27.69
C GLN A 145 -7.25 -13.30 -26.47
N CYS A 146 -6.22 -14.13 -26.64
CA CYS A 146 -5.79 -15.08 -25.62
C CYS A 146 -4.51 -14.63 -24.88
N VAL A 147 -4.12 -13.36 -25.00
CA VAL A 147 -2.95 -12.81 -24.31
C VAL A 147 -3.37 -11.59 -23.51
N TYR A 148 -3.01 -11.58 -22.23
CA TYR A 148 -3.32 -10.50 -21.30
C TYR A 148 -2.03 -9.90 -20.76
N HIS A 149 -1.93 -8.58 -20.82
CA HIS A 149 -0.88 -7.83 -20.15
C HIS A 149 -1.31 -7.56 -18.71
N LEU A 150 -0.45 -7.89 -17.76
CA LEU A 150 -0.69 -7.65 -16.35
C LEU A 150 -0.02 -6.34 -15.98
N GLN A 151 -0.83 -5.36 -15.59
CA GLN A 151 -0.37 -4.10 -15.06
C GLN A 151 -0.59 -4.06 -13.55
N PRO A 152 0.22 -3.27 -12.81
CA PRO A 152 -0.10 -2.96 -11.43
C PRO A 152 -1.52 -2.42 -11.38
N LYS A 153 -2.35 -2.98 -10.49
CA LYS A 153 -3.69 -2.44 -10.31
C LYS A 153 -3.55 -0.98 -9.88
N PRO A 154 -4.06 -0.01 -10.64
CA PRO A 154 -3.92 1.39 -10.25
C PRO A 154 -4.55 1.54 -8.88
N ILE A 155 -3.75 1.98 -7.91
CA ILE A 155 -4.22 2.23 -6.55
C ILE A 155 -5.33 3.27 -6.68
N ASP A 156 -6.56 2.90 -6.33
CA ASP A 156 -7.67 3.83 -6.36
C ASP A 156 -7.30 5.03 -5.47
N ARG A 157 -7.52 6.26 -5.95
CA ARG A 157 -7.15 7.47 -5.19
C ARG A 157 -7.90 7.53 -3.86
N ALA A 158 -9.10 6.96 -3.78
CA ALA A 158 -9.84 6.78 -2.53
C ALA A 158 -9.20 5.76 -1.57
N GLU A 159 -8.49 4.76 -2.10
CA GLU A 159 -7.73 3.76 -1.33
C GLU A 159 -6.33 4.26 -0.95
N ARG A 160 -5.71 5.13 -1.76
CA ARG A 160 -4.43 5.77 -1.45
C ARG A 160 -4.55 6.64 -0.18
N ASP A 161 -5.69 7.30 0.01
CA ASP A 161 -6.00 8.04 1.24
C ASP A 161 -6.20 7.13 2.47
N GLN A 162 -6.42 5.83 2.25
CA GLN A 162 -6.48 4.78 3.28
C GLN A 162 -5.15 4.06 3.52
N VAL A 163 -4.12 4.24 2.68
CA VAL A 163 -2.79 3.71 2.98
C VAL A 163 -2.29 4.45 4.22
N LEU A 164 -2.28 3.72 5.32
CA LEU A 164 -2.00 4.25 6.64
C LEU A 164 -0.58 4.79 6.70
N ASP A 165 -0.43 6.11 6.72
CA ASP A 165 0.87 6.73 6.92
C ASP A 165 1.23 6.81 8.42
N ILE A 166 2.52 6.96 8.73
CA ILE A 166 3.00 7.14 10.12
C ILE A 166 2.36 8.40 10.75
N GLY A 167 1.98 9.38 9.92
CA GLY A 167 1.26 10.59 10.32
C GLY A 167 -0.11 10.32 10.92
N ALA A 168 -0.83 9.28 10.47
CA ALA A 168 -2.15 8.91 10.99
C ALA A 168 -2.10 8.53 12.47
N PHE A 169 -1.08 7.78 12.91
CA PHE A 169 -0.87 7.48 14.34
C PHE A 169 -0.56 8.74 15.14
N GLY A 170 0.23 9.67 14.59
CA GLY A 170 0.46 11.00 15.18
C GLY A 170 -0.84 11.75 15.46
N GLN A 171 -1.67 11.88 14.43
CA GLN A 171 -2.96 12.55 14.52
C GLN A 171 -3.92 11.85 15.48
N LEU A 172 -3.87 10.51 15.55
CA LEU A 172 -4.64 9.74 16.51
C LEU A 172 -4.19 10.00 17.94
N MET A 173 -2.89 9.98 18.23
CA MET A 173 -2.36 10.24 19.57
C MET A 173 -2.82 11.62 20.08
N ASP A 174 -2.68 12.66 19.27
CA ASP A 174 -3.09 14.00 19.66
C ASP A 174 -4.60 14.09 19.91
N ALA A 175 -5.42 13.44 19.08
CA ALA A 175 -6.86 13.42 19.25
C ALA A 175 -7.28 12.61 20.49
N ALA A 176 -6.67 11.45 20.70
CA ALA A 176 -6.89 10.58 21.85
C ALA A 176 -6.53 11.31 23.16
N GLN A 177 -5.40 12.02 23.19
CA GLN A 177 -4.97 12.79 24.35
C GLN A 177 -5.97 13.90 24.67
N ARG A 178 -6.40 14.66 23.65
CA ARG A 178 -7.41 15.72 23.83
C ARG A 178 -8.78 15.20 24.23
N SER A 179 -9.12 13.96 23.87
CA SER A 179 -10.39 13.35 24.26
C SER A 179 -10.46 12.98 25.75
N GLY A 180 -9.32 12.73 26.40
CA GLY A 180 -9.24 12.31 27.80
C GLY A 180 -9.92 10.96 28.13
N LEU A 181 -10.41 10.22 27.13
CA LEU A 181 -11.11 8.95 27.34
C LEU A 181 -10.24 7.71 27.08
N VAL A 182 -9.10 7.89 26.43
CA VAL A 182 -8.16 6.81 26.11
C VAL A 182 -7.23 6.58 27.32
N PRO A 183 -7.10 5.35 27.83
CA PRO A 183 -6.40 5.10 29.11
C PRO A 183 -4.88 5.23 29.02
N GLY A 184 -4.29 5.19 27.82
CA GLY A 184 -2.85 5.29 27.64
C GLY A 184 -2.46 5.62 26.20
N ILE A 185 -1.92 6.82 25.98
CA ILE A 185 -1.32 7.19 24.69
C ILE A 185 -0.06 6.38 24.41
N SER A 186 0.66 5.98 25.47
CA SER A 186 1.81 5.07 25.40
C SER A 186 1.48 3.75 24.69
N THR A 187 0.26 3.24 24.84
CA THR A 187 -0.16 2.02 24.14
C THR A 187 -0.28 2.25 22.63
N ILE A 188 -0.75 3.43 22.19
CA ILE A 188 -0.79 3.78 20.77
C ILE A 188 0.62 3.91 20.21
N ILE A 189 1.55 4.50 20.97
CA ILE A 189 2.97 4.59 20.60
C ILE A 189 3.57 3.19 20.44
N GLN A 190 3.33 2.31 21.41
CA GLN A 190 3.82 0.94 21.39
C GLN A 190 3.25 0.17 20.18
N ILE A 191 1.96 0.27 19.88
CA ILE A 191 1.37 -0.39 18.71
C ILE A 191 2.00 0.13 17.42
N ARG A 192 2.22 1.46 17.30
CA ARG A 192 2.88 2.04 16.14
C ARG A 192 4.32 1.53 15.98
N ASP A 193 5.11 1.60 17.05
CA ASP A 193 6.56 1.40 16.98
C ASP A 193 6.96 -0.08 17.04
N CYS A 194 6.26 -0.88 17.84
CA CYS A 194 6.57 -2.29 18.01
C CYS A 194 5.82 -3.16 17.01
N GLU A 195 4.57 -2.85 16.65
CA GLU A 195 3.78 -3.75 15.79
C GLU A 195 3.75 -3.26 14.35
N PHE A 196 3.25 -2.04 14.13
CA PHE A 196 3.04 -1.51 12.79
C PHE A 196 4.35 -1.29 12.02
N ARG A 197 5.36 -0.65 12.63
CA ARG A 197 6.67 -0.42 12.00
C ARG A 197 7.47 -1.69 11.74
N LEU A 198 7.18 -2.79 12.45
CA LEU A 198 7.85 -4.07 12.27
C LEU A 198 7.11 -5.01 11.31
N GLY A 199 6.11 -4.51 10.58
CA GLY A 199 5.34 -5.31 9.61
C GLY A 199 4.30 -6.24 10.24
N ARG A 200 4.12 -6.19 11.58
CA ARG A 200 3.13 -7.03 12.28
C ARG A 200 1.73 -6.40 12.22
N HIS A 201 1.25 -6.18 10.99
CA HIS A 201 0.02 -5.43 10.72
C HIS A 201 -1.24 -6.09 11.28
N GLN A 202 -1.32 -7.43 11.26
CA GLN A 202 -2.44 -8.17 11.86
C GLN A 202 -2.53 -7.96 13.37
N GLN A 203 -1.40 -7.99 14.06
CA GLN A 203 -1.34 -7.78 15.51
C GLN A 203 -1.63 -6.32 15.87
N ALA A 204 -1.10 -5.37 15.08
CA ALA A 204 -1.43 -3.96 15.21
C ALA A 204 -2.94 -3.72 15.05
N LEU A 205 -3.57 -4.35 14.06
CA LEU A 205 -5.01 -4.24 13.81
C LEU A 205 -5.83 -4.70 15.03
N GLN A 206 -5.57 -5.90 15.53
CA GLN A 206 -6.30 -6.48 16.68
C GLN A 206 -6.21 -5.57 17.92
N LEU A 207 -5.01 -5.06 18.22
CA LEU A 207 -4.79 -4.17 19.36
C LEU A 207 -5.50 -2.83 19.17
N MET A 208 -5.46 -2.25 17.96
CA MET A 208 -6.15 -1.01 17.65
C MET A 208 -7.67 -1.15 17.72
N GLU A 209 -8.23 -2.27 17.24
CA GLU A 209 -9.67 -2.55 17.30
C GLU A 209 -10.15 -2.69 18.75
N SER A 210 -9.41 -3.43 19.58
CA SER A 210 -9.71 -3.55 21.01
C SER A 210 -9.72 -2.18 21.70
N MET A 211 -8.72 -1.35 21.41
CA MET A 211 -8.64 -0.01 21.96
C MET A 211 -9.78 0.90 21.48
N ALA A 212 -10.13 0.84 20.20
CA ALA A 212 -11.23 1.61 19.61
C ALA A 212 -12.60 1.20 20.21
N GLN A 213 -12.81 -0.09 20.46
CA GLN A 213 -14.01 -0.60 21.15
C GLN A 213 -14.08 -0.07 22.59
N GLY A 214 -12.98 -0.15 23.34
CA GLY A 214 -12.91 0.39 24.71
C GLY A 214 -13.16 1.90 24.76
N PHE A 215 -12.59 2.66 23.83
CA PHE A 215 -12.84 4.09 23.67
C PHE A 215 -14.33 4.36 23.37
N THR A 216 -14.93 3.61 22.45
CA THR A 216 -16.34 3.77 22.08
C THR A 216 -17.27 3.51 23.25
N GLY A 217 -17.01 2.45 24.04
CA GLY A 217 -17.77 2.17 25.26
C GLY A 217 -17.73 3.34 26.26
N ARG A 218 -16.56 3.92 26.49
CA ARG A 218 -16.41 5.08 27.40
C ARG A 218 -17.07 6.34 26.85
N ALA A 219 -17.00 6.57 25.54
CA ALA A 219 -17.69 7.68 24.89
C ALA A 219 -19.21 7.57 25.08
N VAL A 220 -19.78 6.38 24.89
CA VAL A 220 -21.21 6.12 25.12
C VAL A 220 -21.59 6.33 26.59
N GLN A 221 -20.80 5.79 27.54
CA GLN A 221 -21.04 6.00 28.97
C GLN A 221 -21.04 7.49 29.34
N ARG A 222 -20.12 8.28 28.78
CA ARG A 222 -20.10 9.73 28.99
C ARG A 222 -21.36 10.39 28.45
N THR A 223 -21.78 10.05 27.23
CA THR A 223 -23.00 10.61 26.63
C THR A 223 -24.23 10.32 27.48
N GLN A 224 -24.36 9.08 27.99
CA GLN A 224 -25.44 8.71 28.90
C GLN A 224 -25.37 9.49 30.23
N ARG A 225 -24.17 9.69 30.78
CA ARG A 225 -23.97 10.50 32.00
C ARG A 225 -24.41 11.95 31.78
N LEU A 226 -24.01 12.57 30.67
CA LEU A 226 -24.45 13.92 30.34
C LEU A 226 -25.96 14.04 30.19
N ALA A 227 -26.60 13.09 29.50
CA ALA A 227 -28.04 13.08 29.34
C ALA A 227 -28.79 12.98 30.69
N ARG A 228 -28.29 12.18 31.63
CA ARG A 228 -28.84 12.09 33.00
C ARG A 228 -28.64 13.39 33.77
N GLU A 229 -27.45 13.95 33.72
CA GLU A 229 -27.16 15.25 34.35
C GLU A 229 -28.06 16.36 33.80
N GLU A 230 -28.31 16.39 32.49
CA GLU A 230 -29.23 17.36 31.88
C GLU A 230 -30.68 17.17 32.34
N ALA A 231 -31.14 15.93 32.49
CA ALA A 231 -32.46 15.64 33.05
C ALA A 231 -32.56 16.04 34.54
N ASP A 232 -31.50 15.83 35.32
CA ASP A 232 -31.43 16.24 36.73
C ASP A 232 -31.41 17.78 36.88
N ILE A 233 -30.76 18.49 35.95
CA ILE A 233 -30.81 19.96 35.90
C ILE A 233 -32.20 20.44 35.50
N ALA A 234 -32.81 19.85 34.46
CA ALA A 234 -34.13 20.25 33.96
C ALA A 234 -35.24 20.00 34.98
N SER A 235 -35.15 18.92 35.76
CA SER A 235 -36.08 18.61 36.86
C SER A 235 -35.86 19.44 38.13
N GLY A 236 -34.81 20.28 38.18
CA GLY A 236 -34.48 21.10 39.33
C GLY A 236 -33.81 20.35 40.48
N ARG A 237 -33.48 19.06 40.31
CA ARG A 237 -32.72 18.26 41.28
C ARG A 237 -31.31 18.82 41.46
N ILE A 238 -30.70 19.30 40.37
CA ILE A 238 -29.42 20.03 40.40
C ILE A 238 -29.71 21.52 40.20
N LYS A 239 -29.44 22.32 41.23
CA LYS A 239 -29.57 23.78 41.16
C LYS A 239 -28.31 24.39 40.55
N MET A 240 -28.45 25.10 39.45
CA MET A 240 -27.36 25.78 38.76
C MET A 240 -27.84 27.14 38.25
N SER A 241 -27.00 28.18 38.36
CA SER A 241 -27.35 29.49 37.78
C SER A 241 -27.35 29.41 36.24
N PRO A 242 -28.15 30.24 35.54
CA PRO A 242 -28.17 30.24 34.07
C PRO A 242 -26.78 30.43 33.44
N LYS A 243 -25.96 31.31 34.03
CA LYS A 243 -24.57 31.55 33.61
C LYS A 243 -23.68 30.31 33.80
N ALA A 244 -23.82 29.61 34.92
CA ALA A 244 -23.07 28.39 35.19
C ALA A 244 -23.49 27.23 34.26
N LEU A 245 -24.78 27.13 33.94
CA LEU A 245 -25.31 26.14 32.99
C LEU A 245 -24.78 26.36 31.58
N GLN A 246 -24.78 27.62 31.11
CA GLN A 246 -24.21 27.96 29.80
C GLN A 246 -22.72 27.63 29.73
N ALA A 247 -21.94 27.96 30.78
CA ALA A 247 -20.53 27.64 30.85
C ALA A 247 -20.27 26.12 30.89
N LYS A 248 -21.12 25.33 31.58
CA LYS A 248 -21.06 23.87 31.57
C LYS A 248 -21.29 23.31 30.16
N ARG A 249 -22.38 23.71 29.50
CA ARG A 249 -22.72 23.27 28.15
C ARG A 249 -21.60 23.56 27.15
N LEU A 250 -20.96 24.72 27.25
CA LEU A 250 -19.83 25.07 26.39
C LEU A 250 -18.66 24.09 26.56
N ARG A 251 -18.27 23.77 27.80
CA ARG A 251 -17.20 22.80 28.08
C ARG A 251 -17.58 21.40 27.62
N ASP A 252 -18.81 20.98 27.88
CA ASP A 252 -19.28 19.64 27.50
C ASP A 252 -19.31 19.47 25.98
N ASN A 253 -19.72 20.51 25.25
CA ASN A 253 -19.70 20.54 23.78
C ASN A 253 -18.28 20.47 23.23
N GLN A 254 -17.35 21.27 23.79
CA GLN A 254 -15.95 21.24 23.38
C GLN A 254 -15.34 19.84 23.57
N GLN A 255 -15.63 19.20 24.71
CA GLN A 255 -15.16 17.85 24.97
C GLN A 255 -15.79 16.82 24.02
N THR A 256 -17.08 16.94 23.71
CA THR A 256 -17.76 16.08 22.72
C THR A 256 -17.11 16.21 21.34
N GLN A 257 -16.73 17.42 20.90
CA GLN A 257 -15.99 17.60 19.65
C GLN A 257 -14.60 16.94 19.67
N CYS A 258 -13.89 16.96 20.80
CA CYS A 258 -12.62 16.25 20.94
C CYS A 258 -12.81 14.72 20.84
N ILE A 259 -13.89 14.19 21.41
CA ILE A 259 -14.24 12.76 21.34
C ILE A 259 -14.57 12.36 19.89
N GLU A 260 -15.39 13.14 19.18
CA GLU A 260 -15.74 12.82 17.78
C GLU A 260 -14.50 12.87 16.87
N ARG A 261 -13.60 13.86 17.08
CA ARG A 261 -12.31 13.89 16.38
C ARG A 261 -11.50 12.63 16.64
N ALA A 262 -11.39 12.19 17.88
CA ALA A 262 -10.68 10.95 18.23
C ALA A 262 -11.34 9.72 17.57
N ARG A 263 -12.68 9.64 17.54
CA ARG A 263 -13.42 8.58 16.85
C ARG A 263 -13.04 8.51 15.36
N THR A 264 -13.08 9.64 14.65
CA THR A 264 -12.70 9.68 13.23
C THR A 264 -11.26 9.21 13.01
N ARG A 265 -10.33 9.57 13.90
CA ARG A 265 -8.93 9.11 13.81
C ARG A 265 -8.78 7.62 14.09
N PHE A 266 -9.51 7.08 15.07
CA PHE A 266 -9.53 5.64 15.32
C PHE A 266 -10.05 4.88 14.11
N SER A 267 -11.18 5.30 13.54
CA SER A 267 -11.74 4.69 12.33
C SER A 267 -10.73 4.72 11.19
N ARG A 268 -10.08 5.86 10.93
CA ARG A 268 -9.06 5.95 9.88
C ARG A 268 -7.91 4.97 10.11
N VAL A 269 -7.41 4.86 11.33
CA VAL A 269 -6.29 3.95 11.64
C VAL A 269 -6.71 2.48 11.51
N VAL A 270 -7.88 2.12 12.03
CA VAL A 270 -8.40 0.75 11.95
C VAL A 270 -8.67 0.34 10.51
N GLU A 271 -9.36 1.17 9.72
CA GLU A 271 -9.62 0.85 8.31
C GLU A 271 -8.32 0.77 7.50
N GLY A 272 -7.36 1.68 7.74
CA GLY A 272 -6.06 1.61 7.06
C GLY A 272 -5.29 0.33 7.38
N LEU A 273 -5.32 -0.14 8.63
CA LEU A 273 -4.74 -1.42 9.03
C LEU A 273 -5.47 -2.61 8.39
N ARG A 274 -6.81 -2.59 8.30
CA ARG A 274 -7.58 -3.64 7.61
C ARG A 274 -7.20 -3.74 6.14
N THR A 275 -7.08 -2.61 5.46
CA THR A 275 -6.68 -2.57 4.04
C THR A 275 -5.28 -3.15 3.84
N ILE A 276 -4.33 -2.83 4.72
CA ILE A 276 -2.96 -3.38 4.67
C ILE A 276 -2.99 -4.91 4.85
N VAL A 277 -3.68 -5.38 5.90
CA VAL A 277 -3.83 -6.81 6.20
C VAL A 277 -4.49 -7.58 5.05
N GLN A 278 -5.59 -7.08 4.50
CA GLN A 278 -6.31 -7.75 3.41
C GLN A 278 -5.48 -7.90 2.14
N ARG A 279 -4.51 -7.00 1.93
CA ARG A 279 -3.62 -7.01 0.77
C ARG A 279 -2.32 -7.80 0.99
N GLY A 280 -2.03 -8.20 2.22
CA GLY A 280 -0.78 -8.87 2.58
C GLY A 280 0.47 -7.98 2.39
N LEU A 281 0.31 -6.66 2.55
CA LEU A 281 1.40 -5.68 2.54
C LEU A 281 2.16 -5.67 3.87
#